data_AF-A0AAI8MIF7-F1
#
_entry.id   AF-A0AAI8MIF7-F1
#
_cell.length_a   1.000
_cell.length_b   1.000
_cell.length_c   1.000
_cell.angle_alpha   90.00
_cell.angle_beta   90.00
_cell.angle_gamma   90.00
#
_symmetry.space_group_name_H-M   'P 1'
#
loop_
_entity.id
_entity.type
_entity.pdbx_description
1 polymer ?
#
loop_
_entity_poly.entity_id
_entity_poly.type
_entity_poly.pdbx_seq_one_letter_code
_entity_poly.pdbx_strand_id
1 'polypeptide(L)'
;MPIDDGSWRQAGELLRKHYQHEVFDPTLLQPYYEAAVSLSLFVAKNSGIHFGKVRPEYYRVKGPPVALLALCALVLFVSNWDMNAATAAFAKLLSAPTPRDLTLGNVIGLNPFHEYAAWRLVIISAEVATKSPNGLDYDRQLSSTEAALRGEHLRWKEQKS
;
A
#
# COMPACT_ATOMS: atom_id res chain seq x y z
N MET A 1 -3.64 -3.92 4.38
CA MET A 1 -3.65 -2.44 4.33
C MET A 1 -5.11 -2.00 4.52
N PRO A 2 -5.44 -1.07 5.43
CA PRO A 2 -6.75 -0.46 5.43
C PRO A 2 -6.88 0.41 4.18
N ILE A 3 -7.96 0.19 3.46
CA ILE A 3 -8.33 1.01 2.33
C ILE A 3 -9.03 2.23 2.91
N ASP A 4 -8.48 3.42 2.68
CA ASP A 4 -9.16 4.66 3.06
C ASP A 4 -10.08 5.16 1.94
N ASP A 5 -11.01 6.05 2.29
CA ASP A 5 -12.01 6.59 1.35
C ASP A 5 -11.36 7.29 0.14
N GLY A 6 -10.15 7.84 0.32
CA GLY A 6 -9.37 8.44 -0.76
C GLY A 6 -8.90 7.41 -1.79
N SER A 7 -8.37 6.29 -1.31
CA SER A 7 -7.92 5.17 -2.14
C SER A 7 -9.06 4.56 -2.95
N TRP A 8 -10.27 4.48 -2.39
CA TRP A 8 -11.48 4.03 -3.11
C TRP A 8 -11.86 4.96 -4.26
N ARG A 9 -11.87 6.28 -4.04
CA ARG A 9 -12.17 7.26 -5.09
C ARG A 9 -11.15 7.19 -6.21
N GLN A 10 -9.87 7.16 -5.86
CA GLN A 10 -8.78 7.09 -6.83
C GLN A 10 -8.81 5.78 -7.62
N ALA A 11 -9.14 4.65 -6.98
CA ALA A 11 -9.32 3.38 -7.67
C ALA A 11 -10.49 3.42 -8.67
N GLY A 12 -11.61 4.07 -8.33
CA GLY A 12 -12.72 4.29 -9.25
C GLY A 12 -12.33 5.17 -10.45
N GLU A 13 -11.54 6.21 -10.22
CA GLU A 13 -11.00 7.05 -11.30
C GLU A 13 -10.05 6.28 -12.21
N LEU A 14 -9.15 5.46 -11.66
CA LEU A 14 -8.25 4.59 -12.41
C LEU A 14 -9.03 3.60 -13.28
N LEU A 15 -10.02 2.93 -12.70
CA LEU A 15 -10.86 1.99 -13.43
C LEU A 15 -11.58 2.68 -14.60
N ARG A 16 -12.13 3.88 -14.37
CA ARG A 16 -12.80 4.65 -15.43
C ARG A 16 -11.85 5.10 -16.52
N LYS A 17 -10.63 5.53 -16.15
CA LYS A 17 -9.62 6.04 -17.08
C LYS A 17 -8.99 4.95 -17.93
N HIS A 18 -8.82 3.75 -17.36
CA HIS A 18 -8.12 2.63 -17.99
C HIS A 18 -9.05 1.47 -18.36
N TYR A 19 -10.37 1.71 -18.38
CA TYR A 19 -11.34 0.68 -18.74
C TYR A 19 -11.04 0.10 -20.13
N GLN A 20 -10.98 -1.22 -20.23
CA GLN A 20 -10.64 -1.99 -21.45
C GLN A 20 -9.24 -1.73 -22.05
N HIS A 21 -8.33 -1.10 -21.31
CA HIS A 21 -6.95 -0.95 -21.73
C HIS A 21 -6.06 -1.92 -20.94
N GLU A 22 -5.07 -2.50 -21.61
CA GLU A 22 -4.00 -3.20 -20.92
C GLU A 22 -3.20 -2.20 -20.09
N VAL A 23 -3.02 -2.52 -18.81
CA VAL A 23 -2.25 -1.72 -17.87
C VAL A 23 -1.18 -2.59 -17.23
N PHE A 24 -0.07 -1.95 -16.87
CA PHE A 24 1.01 -2.61 -16.17
C PHE A 24 0.50 -3.18 -14.83
N ASP A 25 0.84 -4.44 -14.53
CA ASP A 25 0.50 -5.07 -13.25
C ASP A 25 1.38 -4.49 -12.13
N PRO A 26 0.83 -3.60 -11.28
CA PRO A 26 1.59 -2.97 -10.22
C PRO A 26 1.86 -3.93 -9.07
N THR A 27 1.25 -5.12 -8.98
CA THR A 27 1.60 -6.10 -7.93
C THR A 27 3.05 -6.54 -8.01
N LEU A 28 3.64 -6.51 -9.22
CA LEU A 28 5.08 -6.73 -9.43
C LEU A 28 5.95 -5.70 -8.68
N LEU A 29 5.36 -4.54 -8.34
CA LEU A 29 6.02 -3.49 -7.58
C LEU A 29 5.95 -3.69 -6.05
N GLN A 30 5.24 -4.71 -5.57
CA GLN A 30 5.04 -4.94 -4.14
C GLN A 30 6.37 -5.00 -3.35
N PRO A 31 7.39 -5.77 -3.76
CA PRO A 31 8.63 -5.87 -2.99
C PRO A 31 9.35 -4.52 -2.88
N TYR A 32 9.31 -3.76 -3.97
CA TYR A 32 9.91 -2.44 -4.09
C TYR A 32 9.18 -1.40 -3.24
N TYR A 33 7.85 -1.44 -3.23
CA TYR A 33 7.03 -0.60 -2.37
C TYR A 33 7.28 -0.90 -0.89
N GLU A 34 7.30 -2.17 -0.49
CA GLU A 34 7.55 -2.58 0.89
C GLU A 34 8.95 -2.18 1.38
N ALA A 35 9.97 -2.29 0.51
CA ALA A 35 11.31 -1.77 0.78
C ALA A 35 11.30 -0.25 0.98
N ALA A 36 10.61 0.50 0.12
CA ALA A 36 10.51 1.96 0.23
C ALA A 36 9.78 2.40 1.51
N VAL A 37 8.72 1.70 1.92
CA VAL A 37 8.04 1.93 3.20
C VAL A 37 8.96 1.62 4.38
N SER A 38 9.73 0.55 4.30
CA SER A 38 10.68 0.16 5.36
C SER A 38 11.80 1.18 5.53
N LEU A 39 12.37 1.67 4.42
CA LEU A 39 13.36 2.75 4.47
C LEU A 39 12.73 4.05 4.97
N SER A 40 11.51 4.40 4.55
CA SER A 40 10.78 5.58 5.05
C SER A 40 10.59 5.55 6.57
N LEU A 41 10.24 4.37 7.11
CA LEU A 41 10.13 4.16 8.55
C LEU A 41 11.46 4.37 9.27
N PHE A 42 12.54 3.79 8.74
CA PHE A 42 13.88 3.97 9.29
C PHE A 42 14.28 5.45 9.29
N VAL A 43 14.13 6.13 8.16
CA VAL A 43 14.45 7.55 7.99
C VAL A 43 13.69 8.42 8.97
N ALA A 44 12.37 8.25 9.07
CA ALA A 44 11.55 9.09 9.92
C ALA A 44 11.83 8.88 11.43
N LYS A 45 12.33 7.70 11.83
CA LYS A 45 12.74 7.44 13.21
C LYS A 45 14.12 7.98 13.56
N ASN A 46 15.05 8.01 12.60
CA ASN A 46 16.47 8.26 12.88
C ASN A 46 16.98 9.63 12.40
N SER A 47 16.27 10.31 11.51
CA SER A 47 16.75 11.58 10.92
C SER A 47 16.53 12.82 11.78
N GLY A 48 15.64 12.77 12.77
CA GLY A 48 15.18 13.95 13.51
C GLY A 48 14.32 14.91 12.68
N ILE A 49 13.97 14.56 11.44
CA ILE A 49 13.15 15.39 10.54
C ILE A 49 11.68 15.00 10.68
N HIS A 50 10.81 16.01 10.78
CA HIS A 50 9.37 15.81 10.77
C HIS A 50 8.81 15.85 9.34
N PHE A 51 8.43 14.68 8.81
CA PHE A 51 7.93 14.54 7.43
C PHE A 51 6.42 14.75 7.26
N GLY A 52 5.69 15.07 8.34
CA GLY A 52 4.26 15.38 8.29
C GLY A 52 3.45 14.72 9.42
N LYS A 53 2.12 14.84 9.32
CA LYS A 53 1.17 14.51 10.40
C LYS A 53 1.11 13.02 10.75
N VAL A 54 1.44 12.13 9.82
CA VAL A 54 1.40 10.68 10.04
C VAL A 54 2.61 10.28 10.88
N ARG A 55 2.38 9.66 12.05
CA ARG A 55 3.48 9.15 12.87
C ARG A 55 4.15 7.96 12.18
N PRO A 56 5.48 7.80 12.28
CA PRO A 56 6.22 6.72 11.60
C PRO A 56 5.66 5.33 11.87
N GLU A 57 5.20 5.10 13.09
CA GLU A 57 4.62 3.83 13.56
C GLU A 57 3.42 3.35 12.71
N TYR A 58 2.71 4.30 12.10
CA TYR A 58 1.56 4.02 11.25
C TYR A 58 1.90 3.92 9.77
N TYR A 59 3.14 4.08 9.32
CA TYR A 59 3.48 4.09 7.88
C TYR A 59 3.14 2.79 7.16
N ARG A 60 3.28 1.63 7.83
CA ARG A 60 2.87 0.34 7.25
C ARG A 60 1.36 0.23 7.02
N VAL A 61 0.58 1.03 7.74
CA VAL A 61 -0.88 0.96 7.76
C VAL A 61 -1.47 2.10 6.91
N LYS A 62 -1.04 3.34 7.14
CA LYS A 62 -1.57 4.55 6.50
C LYS A 62 -0.73 5.05 5.31
N GLY A 63 0.40 4.41 5.04
CA GLY A 63 1.39 4.90 4.10
C GLY A 63 2.27 6.01 4.70
N PRO A 64 3.55 6.09 4.31
CA PRO A 64 4.38 7.25 4.59
C PRO A 64 3.94 8.47 3.76
N PRO A 65 4.31 9.71 4.16
CA PRO A 65 4.12 10.90 3.34
C PRO A 65 4.67 10.74 1.92
N VAL A 66 3.92 11.19 0.91
CA VAL A 66 4.22 10.96 -0.52
C VAL A 66 5.63 11.39 -0.91
N ALA A 67 6.08 12.56 -0.42
CA ALA A 67 7.41 13.08 -0.70
C ALA A 67 8.53 12.22 -0.08
N LEU A 68 8.33 11.75 1.16
CA LEU A 68 9.27 10.86 1.84
C LEU A 68 9.35 9.52 1.10
N LEU A 69 8.19 8.95 0.73
CA LEU A 69 8.13 7.70 -0.02
C LEU A 69 8.86 7.81 -1.37
N ALA A 70 8.66 8.91 -2.09
CA ALA A 70 9.32 9.16 -3.37
C ALA A 70 10.84 9.26 -3.22
N LEU A 71 11.31 10.00 -2.21
CA LEU A 71 12.73 10.11 -1.88
C LEU A 71 13.33 8.74 -1.55
N CYS A 72 12.69 7.97 -0.66
CA CYS A 72 13.17 6.64 -0.29
C CYS A 72 13.18 5.66 -1.47
N ALA A 73 12.17 5.72 -2.34
CA ALA A 73 12.14 4.93 -3.58
C ALA A 73 13.30 5.29 -4.50
N LEU A 74 13.58 6.59 -4.69
CA LEU A 74 14.70 7.06 -5.50
C LEU A 74 16.05 6.61 -4.92
N VAL A 75 16.24 6.75 -3.61
CA VAL A 75 17.48 6.34 -2.93
C VAL A 75 17.69 4.84 -3.04
N LEU A 76 16.65 4.03 -2.88
CA LEU A 76 16.72 2.58 -3.12
C LEU A 76 17.06 2.28 -4.57
N PHE A 77 16.40 2.94 -5.53
CA PHE A 77 16.65 2.73 -6.95
C PHE A 77 18.11 2.99 -7.33
N VAL A 78 18.69 4.14 -6.92
CA VAL A 78 20.10 4.44 -7.21
C VAL A 78 21.08 3.57 -6.41
N SER A 79 20.61 2.93 -5.33
CA SER A 79 21.39 1.96 -4.54
C SER A 79 21.18 0.51 -5.00
N ASN A 80 20.63 0.30 -6.20
CA ASN A 80 20.32 -1.02 -6.75
C ASN A 80 19.46 -1.87 -5.80
N TRP A 81 18.53 -1.22 -5.10
CA TRP A 81 17.62 -1.79 -4.09
C TRP A 81 18.30 -2.44 -2.88
N ASP A 82 19.59 -2.19 -2.65
CA ASP A 82 20.27 -2.63 -1.44
C ASP A 82 19.93 -1.70 -0.25
N MET A 83 19.33 -2.28 0.79
CA MET A 83 18.84 -1.52 1.96
C MET A 83 19.97 -0.86 2.75
N ASN A 84 21.13 -1.51 2.86
CA ASN A 84 22.26 -0.99 3.62
C ASN A 84 22.93 0.17 2.87
N ALA A 85 23.13 0.03 1.57
CA ALA A 85 23.63 1.06 0.68
C ALA A 85 22.68 2.26 0.64
N ALA A 86 21.37 2.03 0.56
CA ALA A 86 20.36 3.09 0.60
C ALA A 86 20.35 3.83 1.94
N THR A 87 20.50 3.11 3.05
CA THR A 87 20.61 3.70 4.39
C THR A 87 21.88 4.56 4.51
N ALA A 88 23.02 4.07 4.02
CA ALA A 88 24.28 4.80 3.99
C ALA A 88 24.21 6.05 3.09
N ALA A 89 23.56 5.94 1.92
CA ALA A 89 23.32 7.06 1.02
C ALA A 89 22.44 8.13 1.69
N PHE A 90 21.40 7.72 2.41
CA PHE A 90 20.56 8.64 3.16
C PHE A 90 21.32 9.33 4.30
N ALA A 91 22.13 8.60 5.06
CA ALA A 91 22.98 9.19 6.10
C ALA A 91 23.92 10.26 5.53
N LYS A 92 24.51 10.01 4.35
CA LYS A 92 25.32 11.01 3.64
C LYS A 92 24.51 12.24 3.24
N LEU A 93 23.26 12.06 2.78
CA LEU A 93 22.36 13.18 2.46
C LEU A 93 22.03 14.03 3.69
N LEU A 94 21.80 13.40 4.85
CA LEU A 94 21.56 14.14 6.10
C LEU A 94 22.77 14.96 6.55
N SER A 95 23.98 14.46 6.30
CA SER A 95 25.23 15.16 6.62
C SER A 95 25.71 16.09 5.51
N ALA A 96 24.98 16.19 4.40
CA ALA A 96 25.38 17.04 3.29
C ALA A 96 25.32 18.53 3.71
N PRO A 97 26.27 19.36 3.25
CA PRO A 97 26.21 20.79 3.51
C PRO A 97 24.97 21.41 2.87
N THR A 98 24.53 22.54 3.40
CA THR A 98 23.40 23.30 2.83
C THR A 98 23.65 23.55 1.34
N PRO A 99 22.66 23.29 0.46
CA PRO A 99 22.82 23.52 -0.97
C PRO A 99 23.20 24.98 -1.23
N ARG A 100 24.22 25.18 -2.06
CA ARG A 100 24.64 26.53 -2.50
C ARG A 100 23.66 27.15 -3.48
N ASP A 101 22.90 26.30 -4.17
CA ASP A 101 21.91 26.69 -5.17
C ASP A 101 20.61 25.90 -4.94
N LEU A 102 19.55 26.62 -4.56
CA LEU A 102 18.22 26.07 -4.29
C LEU A 102 17.37 25.98 -5.57
N THR A 103 17.87 26.50 -6.70
CA THR A 103 17.20 26.42 -8.01
C THR A 103 17.52 25.14 -8.75
N LEU A 104 18.55 24.39 -8.32
CA LEU A 104 18.85 23.02 -8.76
C LEU A 104 17.87 21.98 -8.21
N GLY A 105 16.72 22.41 -7.68
CA GLY A 105 15.69 21.55 -7.12
C GLY A 105 15.27 20.50 -8.14
N ASN A 106 15.77 19.28 -7.98
CA ASN A 106 15.18 18.12 -8.61
C ASN A 106 13.77 18.00 -8.03
N VAL A 107 12.79 18.47 -8.79
CA VAL A 107 11.38 18.16 -8.53
C VAL A 107 11.30 16.64 -8.60
N ILE A 108 11.22 15.97 -7.46
CA ILE A 108 10.87 14.54 -7.40
C ILE A 108 9.37 14.46 -7.74
N GLY A 109 9.05 14.72 -9.00
CA GLY A 109 7.68 14.82 -9.51
C GLY A 109 7.03 13.47 -9.77
N LEU A 110 7.79 12.38 -9.64
CA LEU A 110 7.34 11.03 -9.96
C LEU A 110 7.60 10.13 -8.75
N ASN A 111 6.61 10.03 -7.87
CA ASN A 111 6.55 8.92 -6.94
C ASN A 111 5.96 7.70 -7.69
N PRO A 112 6.74 6.63 -7.95
CA PRO A 112 6.24 5.47 -8.68
C PRO A 112 5.14 4.71 -7.93
N PHE A 113 4.93 5.02 -6.65
CA PHE A 113 3.98 4.34 -5.78
C PHE A 113 2.75 5.19 -5.41
N HIS A 114 2.58 6.39 -5.97
CA HIS A 114 1.48 7.28 -5.57
C HIS A 114 0.08 6.68 -5.80
N GLU A 115 -0.07 5.77 -6.77
CA GLU A 115 -1.34 5.09 -7.06
C GLU A 115 -1.33 3.61 -6.67
N TYR A 116 -0.25 3.12 -6.04
CA TYR A 116 -0.06 1.68 -5.80
C TYR A 116 -1.21 1.09 -4.99
N ALA A 117 -1.67 1.79 -3.94
CA ALA A 117 -2.79 1.37 -3.11
C ALA A 117 -4.10 1.25 -3.92
N ALA A 118 -4.37 2.23 -4.78
CA ALA A 118 -5.58 2.28 -5.61
C ALA A 118 -5.57 1.17 -6.66
N TRP A 119 -4.44 0.92 -7.32
CA TRP A 119 -4.32 -0.19 -8.26
C TRP A 119 -4.46 -1.56 -7.59
N ARG A 120 -3.83 -1.76 -6.41
CA ARG A 120 -3.97 -3.00 -5.65
C ARG A 120 -5.43 -3.28 -5.31
N LEU A 121 -6.21 -2.24 -5.07
CA LEU A 121 -7.64 -2.37 -4.83
C LEU A 121 -8.40 -2.85 -6.07
N VAL A 122 -8.16 -2.24 -7.23
CA VAL A 122 -8.77 -2.67 -8.50
C VAL A 122 -8.51 -4.16 -8.76
N ILE A 123 -7.28 -4.61 -8.53
CA ILE A 123 -6.86 -6.00 -8.76
C ILE A 123 -7.57 -6.95 -7.79
N ILE A 124 -7.59 -6.63 -6.49
CA ILE A 124 -8.29 -7.45 -5.50
C ILE A 124 -9.78 -7.52 -5.81
N SER A 125 -10.41 -6.40 -6.19
CA SER A 125 -11.82 -6.38 -6.60
C SER A 125 -12.07 -7.27 -7.82
N ALA A 126 -11.19 -7.22 -8.82
CA ALA A 126 -11.29 -8.08 -10.01
C ALA A 126 -11.11 -9.57 -9.68
N GLU A 127 -10.16 -9.91 -8.80
CA GLU A 127 -9.99 -11.29 -8.32
C GLU A 127 -11.22 -11.80 -7.57
N VAL A 128 -11.78 -10.99 -6.68
CA VAL A 128 -12.99 -11.35 -5.90
C VAL A 128 -14.17 -11.55 -6.84
N ALA A 129 -14.36 -10.67 -7.82
CA ALA A 129 -15.41 -10.81 -8.84
C ALA A 129 -15.23 -12.09 -9.67
N THR A 130 -14.00 -12.41 -10.08
CA THR A 130 -13.68 -13.62 -10.86
C THR A 130 -13.94 -14.89 -10.05
N LYS A 131 -13.57 -14.89 -8.76
CA LYS A 131 -13.80 -16.01 -7.83
C LYS A 131 -15.26 -16.14 -7.38
N SER A 132 -16.11 -15.15 -7.66
CA SER A 132 -17.56 -15.16 -7.41
C SER A 132 -18.34 -14.99 -8.72
N PRO A 133 -18.35 -16.02 -9.60
CA PRO A 133 -18.96 -15.91 -10.93
C PRO A 133 -20.48 -15.66 -10.94
N ASN A 134 -21.17 -15.88 -9.81
CA ASN A 134 -22.60 -15.58 -9.64
C ASN A 134 -22.86 -14.31 -8.82
N GLY A 135 -21.84 -13.47 -8.61
CA GLY A 135 -21.87 -12.37 -7.65
C GLY A 135 -21.71 -12.83 -6.20
N LEU A 136 -21.54 -11.86 -5.30
CA LEU A 136 -21.57 -12.09 -3.86
C LEU A 136 -23.06 -12.11 -3.43
N ASP A 137 -23.72 -13.25 -3.62
CA ASP A 137 -25.07 -13.47 -3.09
C ASP A 137 -24.98 -13.65 -1.56
N TYR A 138 -24.81 -12.51 -0.88
CA TYR A 138 -24.63 -12.42 0.56
C TYR A 138 -25.82 -13.01 1.30
N ASP A 139 -27.04 -12.85 0.78
CA ASP A 139 -28.25 -13.38 1.41
C ASP A 139 -28.25 -14.90 1.41
N ARG A 140 -27.84 -15.52 0.29
CA ARG A 140 -27.70 -16.98 0.20
C ARG A 140 -26.55 -17.50 1.06
N GLN A 141 -25.42 -16.81 1.09
CA GLN A 141 -24.31 -17.19 1.96
C GLN A 141 -24.70 -17.11 3.43
N LEU A 142 -25.31 -16.00 3.86
CA LEU A 142 -25.77 -15.79 5.24
C LEU A 142 -26.78 -16.87 5.66
N SER A 143 -27.77 -17.14 4.80
CA SER A 143 -28.79 -18.18 5.05
C SER A 143 -28.16 -19.57 5.18
N SER A 144 -27.14 -19.89 4.36
CA SER A 144 -26.43 -21.17 4.43
C SER A 144 -25.61 -21.32 5.71
N THR A 145 -24.94 -20.25 6.15
CA THR A 145 -24.16 -20.22 7.38
C THR A 145 -25.07 -20.30 8.60
N GLU A 146 -26.21 -19.60 8.60
CA GLU A 146 -27.17 -19.66 9.69
C GLU A 146 -27.79 -21.06 9.82
N ALA A 147 -28.14 -21.70 8.70
CA ALA A 147 -28.64 -23.07 8.69
C ALA A 147 -27.60 -24.08 9.21
N ALA A 148 -26.33 -23.92 8.83
CA ALA A 148 -25.24 -24.75 9.33
C ALA A 148 -25.06 -24.61 10.84
N LEU A 149 -25.05 -23.37 11.36
CA LEU A 149 -24.94 -23.08 12.80
C LEU A 149 -26.12 -23.65 13.60
N ARG A 150 -27.35 -23.53 13.06
CA ARG A 150 -28.54 -24.15 13.69
C ARG A 150 -28.43 -25.67 13.74
N GLY A 151 -27.94 -26.29 12.66
CA GLY A 151 -27.72 -27.74 12.60
C GLY A 151 -26.64 -28.24 13.55
N GLU A 152 -25.57 -27.48 13.76
CA GLU A 152 -24.54 -27.78 14.76
C GLU A 152 -25.07 -27.64 16.19
N HIS A 153 -25.85 -26.59 16.47
CA HIS A 153 -26.47 -26.39 17.77
C HIS A 153 -27.48 -27.49 18.13
N LEU A 154 -28.24 -27.99 17.15
CA LEU A 154 -29.14 -29.14 17.35
C LEU A 154 -28.36 -30.41 17.71
N ARG A 155 -27.29 -30.72 16.97
CA ARG A 155 -26.40 -31.86 17.27
C ARG A 155 -25.75 -31.75 18.65
N TRP A 156 -25.33 -30.54 19.04
CA TRP A 156 -24.81 -30.29 20.38
C TRP A 156 -25.85 -30.52 21.48
N LYS A 157 -27.12 -30.11 21.25
CA LYS A 157 -28.21 -30.38 22.19
C LYS A 157 -28.48 -31.88 22.35
N GLU A 158 -28.47 -32.63 21.25
CA GLU A 158 -28.67 -34.09 21.27
C GLU A 158 -27.54 -34.82 21.99
N GLN A 159 -26.29 -34.34 21.92
CA GLN A 159 -25.16 -34.91 22.64
C GLN A 159 -25.13 -34.57 24.15
N LYS A 160 -25.95 -33.61 24.59
CA LYS A 160 -26.03 -33.17 25.99
C LYS A 160 -27.24 -33.71 26.74
N SER A 161 -28.14 -34.43 26.06
CA SER A 161 -29.28 -35.13 26.65
C SER A 161 -28.96 -36.60 26.87
#